data_AF-A0A968D6I8-F1
#
_entry.id   AF-A0A968D6I8-F1
#
_cell.length_a   1.000
_cell.length_b   1.000
_cell.length_c   1.000
_cell.angle_alpha   90.00
_cell.angle_beta   90.00
_cell.angle_gamma   90.00
#
_symmetry.space_group_name_H-M   'P 1'
#
loop_
_entity.id
_entity.type
_entity.pdbx_description
1 polymer ?
#
loop_
_entity_poly.entity_id
_entity_poly.type
_entity_poly.pdbx_seq_one_letter_code
_entity_poly.pdbx_strand_id
1 'polypeptide(L)' 'QRMFVFEDIILVDDRGVQKLLRKVETMELAIALKAASEEVKEKIFKNMSERAGEML' A
#
# COMPACT_ATOMS: atom_id res chain seq x y z
N GLN A 1 -9.76 20.92 -3.18
CA GLN A 1 -8.32 20.60 -3.06
C GLN A 1 -8.17 19.12 -2.77
N ARG A 2 -7.43 18.37 -3.60
CA ARG A 2 -6.89 17.07 -3.19
C ARG A 2 -5.40 17.29 -2.96
N MET A 3 -5.02 17.45 -1.70
CA MET A 3 -3.62 17.65 -1.31
C MET A 3 -2.84 16.32 -1.33
N PHE A 4 -3.55 15.20 -1.33
CA PHE A 4 -2.99 13.86 -1.41
C PHE A 4 -4.02 12.91 -2.02
N VAL A 5 -3.64 12.15 -3.03
CA VAL A 5 -4.42 11.07 -3.64
C VAL A 5 -3.75 9.72 -3.41
N PHE A 6 -4.46 8.62 -3.69
CA PHE A 6 -3.91 7.28 -3.46
C PHE A 6 -2.60 7.02 -4.23
N GLU A 7 -2.50 7.54 -5.46
CA GLU A 7 -1.27 7.45 -6.27
C GLU A 7 -0.06 8.16 -5.63
N ASP A 8 -0.27 9.17 -4.78
CA ASP A 8 0.83 9.89 -4.12
C ASP A 8 1.56 9.03 -3.07
N ILE A 9 1.07 7.81 -2.79
CA ILE A 9 1.71 6.87 -1.86
C ILE A 9 3.14 6.47 -2.29
N ILE A 10 3.45 6.57 -3.59
CA ILE A 10 4.80 6.32 -4.12
C ILE A 10 5.83 7.32 -3.54
N LEU A 11 5.38 8.52 -3.18
CA LEU A 11 6.19 9.59 -2.61
C LEU A 11 6.45 9.40 -1.10
N VAL A 12 5.76 8.47 -0.45
CA VAL A 12 5.91 8.17 0.97
C VAL A 12 7.14 7.28 1.17
N ASP A 13 7.92 7.57 2.20
CA ASP A 13 9.08 6.76 2.55
C ASP A 13 8.65 5.34 2.99
N ASP A 14 9.56 4.37 2.84
CA ASP A 14 9.26 2.97 3.14
C ASP A 14 8.79 2.78 4.60
N ARG A 15 9.37 3.55 5.54
CA ARG A 15 8.94 3.53 6.95
C ARG A 15 7.52 4.05 7.15
N GLY A 16 7.11 5.08 6.41
CA GLY A 16 5.74 5.59 6.41
C GLY A 16 4.75 4.56 5.87
N VAL A 17 5.08 3.93 4.74
CA VAL A 17 4.24 2.87 4.15
C VAL A 17 4.12 1.67 5.08
N GLN A 18 5.21 1.22 5.70
CA GLN A 18 5.17 0.13 6.68
C GLN A 18 4.31 0.46 7.91
N LYS A 19 4.34 1.71 8.38
CA LYS A 19 3.46 2.16 9.48
C LYS A 19 2.00 2.21 9.08
N LEU A 20 1.71 2.63 7.85
CA LEU A 20 0.37 2.63 7.27
C LEU A 20 -0.18 1.19 7.22
N LEU A 21 0.59 0.26 6.65
CA LEU A 21 0.18 -1.14 6.47
C LEU A 21 -0.16 -1.85 7.78
N ARG A 22 0.40 -1.44 8.92
CA ARG A 22 0.04 -1.98 10.24
C ARG A 22 -1.34 -1.55 10.75
N LYS A 23 -1.96 -0.54 10.12
CA LYS A 23 -3.24 0.05 10.52
C LYS A 23 -4.37 -0.18 9.52
N VAL A 24 -4.07 -0.85 8.41
CA VAL A 24 -5.03 -1.13 7.34
C VAL A 24 -5.38 -2.61 7.37
N GLU A 25 -6.65 -2.94 7.23
CA GLU A 25 -7.09 -4.33 7.15
C GLU A 25 -6.74 -4.93 5.79
N THR A 26 -6.31 -6.20 5.78
CA THR A 26 -5.86 -6.89 4.55
C THR A 26 -6.92 -6.88 3.44
N MET A 27 -8.20 -7.06 3.79
CA MET A 27 -9.27 -7.04 2.79
C MET A 27 -9.50 -5.66 2.17
N GLU A 28 -9.41 -4.59 2.97
CA GLU A 28 -9.53 -3.22 2.47
C GLU A 28 -8.37 -2.89 1.53
N LEU A 29 -7.16 -3.30 1.90
CA LEU A 29 -5.97 -3.15 1.06
C LEU A 29 -6.13 -3.93 -0.26
N ALA A 30 -6.62 -5.16 -0.21
CA ALA A 30 -6.87 -5.97 -1.41
C ALA A 30 -7.85 -5.28 -2.38
N ILE A 31 -8.92 -4.68 -1.86
CA ILE A 31 -9.90 -3.95 -2.66
C ILE A 31 -9.25 -2.70 -3.28
N ALA A 32 -8.50 -1.93 -2.50
CA ALA A 32 -7.81 -0.74 -2.99
C ALA A 32 -6.79 -1.06 -4.11
N LEU A 33 -6.06 -2.17 -3.97
CA LEU A 33 -5.06 -2.59 -4.95
C LEU A 33 -5.64 -3.07 -6.29
N LYS A 34 -6.93 -3.43 -6.37
CA LYS A 34 -7.56 -3.87 -7.64
C LYS A 34 -7.51 -2.82 -8.74
N ALA A 35 -7.62 -1.55 -8.37
CA ALA A 35 -7.62 -0.42 -9.30
C ALA A 35 -6.33 0.42 -9.23
N ALA A 36 -5.36 -0.02 -8.41
CA ALA A 36 -4.09 0.67 -8.24
C ALA A 36 -3.20 0.49 -9.48
N SER A 37 -2.39 1.51 -9.76
CA SER A 37 -1.30 1.37 -10.73
C SER A 37 -0.29 0.29 -10.29
N GLU A 38 0.44 -0.27 -11.25
CA GLU A 38 1.48 -1.27 -10.95
C GLU A 38 2.56 -0.69 -10.04
N GLU A 39 2.92 0.59 -10.21
CA GLU A 39 3.90 1.27 -9.36
C GLU A 39 3.44 1.33 -7.89
N VAL A 40 2.15 1.61 -7.65
CA VAL A 40 1.58 1.58 -6.30
C VAL A 40 1.57 0.16 -5.74
N LYS A 41 1.19 -0.84 -6.53
CA LYS A 41 1.22 -2.25 -6.10
C LYS A 41 2.63 -2.67 -5.70
N GLU A 42 3.63 -2.39 -6.52
CA GLU A 42 5.05 -2.68 -6.23
C GLU A 42 5.51 -2.00 -4.94
N LYS A 43 5.20 -0.70 -4.76
CA LYS A 43 5.53 0.05 -3.55
C LYS A 43 4.92 -0.58 -2.30
N ILE A 44 3.67 -1.03 -2.38
CA ILE A 44 2.99 -1.71 -1.27
C ILE A 44 3.61 -3.07 -1.01
N PHE A 45 3.73 -3.94 -2.02
CA PHE A 45 4.25 -5.30 -1.85
C PHE A 45 5.68 -5.32 -1.31
N LYS A 46 6.55 -4.42 -1.80
CA LYS A 46 7.91 -4.23 -1.27
C LYS A 46 7.94 -3.95 0.23
N ASN A 47 6.90 -3.29 0.76
CA ASN A 47 6.81 -2.86 2.16
C ASN A 47 5.96 -3.79 3.04
N MET A 48 5.46 -4.90 2.50
CA MET A 48 4.80 -5.94 3.27
C MET A 48 5.84 -6.93 3.83
N SER A 49 5.52 -7.57 4.96
CA SER A 49 6.29 -8.75 5.39
C SER A 49 5.97 -9.92 4.46
N GLU A 50 6.91 -10.85 4.29
CA GLU A 50 6.72 -12.07 3.47
C GLU A 50 5.40 -12.77 3.78
N ARG A 51 5.10 -12.96 5.08
CA ARG A 51 3.84 -13.54 5.55
C ARG A 51 2.60 -12.74 5.15
N ALA A 52 2.66 -11.40 5.17
CA ALA A 52 1.51 -10.58 4.82
C ALA A 52 1.27 -10.56 3.30
N GLY A 53 2.33 -10.66 2.50
CA GLY A 53 2.24 -10.77 1.04
C GLY A 53 1.59 -12.08 0.60
N GLU A 54 1.79 -13.18 1.33
CA GLU A 54 1.15 -14.48 1.06
C GLU A 54 -0.35 -14.53 1.42
N MET A 55 -0.83 -13.61 2.27
CA MET A 55 -2.21 -13.59 2.78
C MET A 55 -3.16 -12.66 1.99
N LEU A 56 -2.63 -11.90 1.03
CA LEU A 56 -3.38 -11.04 0.10
C LEU A 56 -3.83 -11.81 -1.14
#